data_AF-A0A2W7RUQ6-F1
#
_entry.id   AF-A0A2W7RUQ6-F1
#
_cell.length_a   1.000
_cell.length_b   1.000
_cell.length_c   1.000
_cell.angle_alpha   90.00
_cell.angle_beta   90.00
_cell.angle_gamma   90.00
#
_symmetry.space_group_name_H-M   'P 1'
#
loop_
_entity.id
_entity.type
_entity.pdbx_description
1 polymer ?
#
loop_
_entity_poly.entity_id
_entity_poly.type
_entity_poly.pdbx_seq_one_letter_code
_entity_poly.pdbx_strand_id
1 'polypeptide(L)'
;MTATVSTENKLRITLVSASSPAGLAAGLLSSHLPLSRAEAALRLSRQPSVLAEAAPACVARRLQALMAALGLRVRLDDPTVRGTADRVDLWFQANDEAAPAAVARLADQLGLAVAEVAQALHSPAGLVVATTAPRAADLRRALRRERSLRSAVSDPAVAIYDLFLLPGLQPTEGLVGLLGRLGSSECGFSGAVAGALDARSAALVQARHGGLVQAINRDFQRFDLYLTGRSGVTAQELADFFATRCPEPRERLMTLEALGPLRIESGLTRSAASQFISDYAAFGIQTCVRRSFVDGAPPAGDPA
;
A
#
# COMPACT_ATOMS: atom_id res chain seq x y z
N MET A 1 24.06 -47.86 1.97
CA MET A 1 24.00 -46.45 1.52
C MET A 1 22.54 -46.11 1.27
N THR A 2 21.86 -45.58 2.29
CA THR A 2 20.44 -45.24 2.23
C THR A 2 20.32 -43.84 1.63
N ALA A 3 19.77 -43.76 0.42
CA ALA A 3 19.43 -42.50 -0.21
C ALA A 3 18.36 -41.80 0.64
N THR A 4 18.73 -40.68 1.25
CA THR A 4 17.77 -39.72 1.80
C THR A 4 16.92 -39.21 0.64
N VAL A 5 15.68 -39.68 0.55
CA VAL A 5 14.65 -39.11 -0.31
C VAL A 5 14.47 -37.68 0.15
N SER A 6 15.10 -36.75 -0.57
CA SER A 6 14.87 -35.32 -0.40
C SER A 6 13.43 -35.08 -0.87
N THR A 7 12.49 -35.01 0.08
CA THR A 7 11.14 -34.54 -0.18
C THR A 7 11.26 -33.12 -0.70
N GLU A 8 11.32 -32.96 -2.02
CA GLU A 8 11.33 -31.66 -2.66
C GLU A 8 10.07 -30.91 -2.20
N ASN A 9 10.27 -29.87 -1.40
CA ASN A 9 9.18 -29.05 -0.94
C ASN A 9 8.52 -28.42 -2.19
N LYS A 10 7.23 -28.67 -2.39
CA LYS A 10 6.45 -28.18 -3.53
C LYS A 10 5.57 -27.03 -3.07
N LEU A 11 5.56 -25.95 -3.83
CA LEU A 11 4.79 -24.75 -3.54
C LEU A 11 3.73 -24.54 -4.62
N ARG A 12 2.56 -24.09 -4.19
CA ARG A 12 1.53 -23.55 -5.08
C ARG A 12 1.89 -22.11 -5.42
N ILE A 13 1.78 -21.75 -6.70
CA ILE A 13 2.02 -20.40 -7.21
C ILE A 13 0.67 -19.80 -7.60
N THR A 14 0.25 -18.76 -6.88
CA THR A 14 -1.00 -18.04 -7.14
C THR A 14 -0.70 -16.64 -7.65
N LEU A 15 -1.19 -16.29 -8.84
CA LEU A 15 -1.23 -14.92 -9.33
C LEU A 15 -2.25 -14.11 -8.53
N VAL A 16 -1.76 -13.09 -7.84
CA VAL A 16 -2.59 -12.16 -7.07
C VAL A 16 -3.02 -10.99 -7.96
N SER A 17 -2.05 -10.36 -8.63
CA SER A 17 -2.32 -9.29 -9.58
C SER A 17 -1.27 -9.18 -10.68
N ALA A 18 -1.63 -8.57 -11.80
CA ALA A 18 -0.76 -8.36 -12.94
C ALA A 18 -0.89 -6.94 -13.51
N SER A 19 0.23 -6.35 -13.91
CA SER A 19 0.27 -5.07 -14.63
C SER A 19 0.03 -5.25 -16.15
N SER A 20 -0.15 -4.14 -16.87
CA SER A 20 -0.69 -4.13 -18.24
C SER A 20 0.15 -4.78 -19.35
N PRO A 21 1.40 -5.26 -19.15
CA PRO A 21 1.98 -6.21 -20.09
C PRO A 21 2.16 -7.61 -19.49
N ALA A 22 1.21 -8.08 -18.66
CA ALA A 22 1.22 -9.43 -18.08
C ALA A 22 1.47 -10.54 -19.11
N GLY A 23 0.92 -10.38 -20.33
CA GLY A 23 1.08 -11.35 -21.42
C GLY A 23 2.52 -11.61 -21.85
N LEU A 24 3.46 -10.69 -21.60
CA LEU A 24 4.89 -10.89 -21.86
C LEU A 24 5.47 -12.02 -20.99
N ALA A 25 4.91 -12.26 -19.81
CA ALA A 25 5.34 -13.32 -18.92
C ALA A 25 4.88 -14.72 -19.35
N ALA A 26 3.98 -14.86 -20.34
CA ALA A 26 3.45 -16.16 -20.74
C ALA A 26 4.55 -17.11 -21.23
N GLY A 27 5.54 -16.60 -21.98
CA GLY A 27 6.68 -17.39 -22.44
C GLY A 27 7.62 -17.81 -21.31
N LEU A 28 7.80 -16.94 -20.32
CA LEU A 28 8.56 -17.25 -19.10
C LEU A 28 7.88 -18.38 -18.32
N LEU A 29 6.55 -18.29 -18.12
CA LEU A 29 5.79 -19.31 -17.41
C LEU A 29 5.83 -20.66 -18.13
N SER A 30 5.63 -20.69 -19.45
CA SER A 30 5.67 -21.96 -20.21
C SER A 30 7.05 -22.61 -20.25
N SER A 31 8.12 -21.82 -20.02
CA SER A 31 9.50 -22.35 -19.99
C SER A 31 9.87 -23.00 -18.65
N HIS A 32 9.12 -22.70 -17.59
CA HIS A 32 9.45 -23.13 -16.23
C HIS A 32 8.33 -23.93 -15.54
N LEU A 33 7.10 -23.88 -16.06
CA LEU A 33 5.94 -24.60 -15.58
C LEU A 33 5.40 -25.50 -16.71
N PRO A 34 4.72 -26.62 -16.37
CA PRO A 34 4.08 -27.48 -17.35
C PRO A 34 2.78 -26.85 -17.89
N LEU A 35 2.90 -25.69 -18.52
CA LEU A 35 1.81 -24.93 -19.13
C LEU A 35 2.16 -24.63 -20.59
N SER A 36 1.17 -24.72 -21.48
CA SER A 36 1.34 -24.14 -22.80
C SER A 36 1.39 -22.60 -22.70
N ARG A 37 2.01 -21.92 -23.67
CA ARG A 37 2.04 -20.45 -23.71
C ARG A 37 0.63 -19.85 -23.74
N ALA A 38 -0.30 -20.50 -24.44
CA ALA A 38 -1.70 -20.07 -24.50
C ALA A 38 -2.40 -20.20 -23.13
N GLU A 39 -2.17 -21.31 -22.43
CA GLU A 39 -2.71 -21.52 -21.10
C GLU A 39 -2.11 -20.56 -20.06
N ALA A 40 -0.80 -20.31 -20.14
CA ALA A 40 -0.15 -19.30 -19.31
C ALA A 40 -0.74 -17.90 -19.53
N ALA A 41 -0.95 -17.49 -20.79
CA ALA A 41 -1.59 -16.22 -21.12
C ALA A 41 -3.04 -16.15 -20.60
N LEU A 42 -3.81 -17.23 -20.72
CA LEU A 42 -5.17 -17.30 -20.18
C LEU A 42 -5.21 -17.20 -18.66
N ARG A 43 -4.27 -17.82 -17.95
CA ARG A 43 -4.18 -17.70 -16.49
C ARG A 43 -3.74 -16.28 -16.09
N LEU A 44 -2.81 -15.67 -16.81
CA LEU A 44 -2.37 -14.28 -16.58
C LEU A 44 -3.48 -13.24 -16.77
N SER A 45 -4.44 -13.51 -17.67
CA SER A 45 -5.59 -12.61 -17.88
C SER A 45 -6.70 -12.77 -16.84
N ARG A 46 -6.68 -13.85 -16.04
CA ARG A 46 -7.64 -14.11 -14.95
C ARG A 46 -6.97 -13.83 -13.62
N GLN A 47 -7.41 -12.79 -12.92
CA GLN A 47 -6.87 -12.43 -11.60
C GLN A 47 -7.98 -12.49 -10.55
N PRO A 48 -7.77 -13.14 -9.39
CA PRO A 48 -6.63 -14.02 -9.06
C PRO A 48 -6.70 -15.36 -9.83
N SER A 49 -5.57 -16.04 -10.03
CA SER A 49 -5.54 -17.39 -10.61
C SER A 49 -4.37 -18.23 -10.14
N VAL A 50 -4.50 -19.55 -10.19
CA VAL A 50 -3.42 -20.47 -9.85
C VAL A 50 -2.57 -20.72 -11.08
N LEU A 51 -1.28 -20.36 -11.02
CA LEU A 51 -0.32 -20.63 -12.09
C LEU A 51 0.22 -22.05 -12.01
N ALA A 52 0.48 -22.57 -10.81
CA ALA A 52 0.87 -23.96 -10.59
C ALA A 52 0.36 -24.45 -9.23
N GLU A 53 -0.20 -25.66 -9.19
CA GLU A 53 -0.62 -26.28 -7.92
C GLU A 53 0.56 -26.85 -7.13
N ALA A 54 1.62 -27.30 -7.82
CA ALA A 54 2.79 -27.90 -7.19
C ALA A 54 4.05 -27.69 -8.05
N ALA A 55 4.78 -26.61 -7.78
CA ALA A 55 6.08 -26.33 -8.38
C ALA A 55 7.21 -26.60 -7.36
N PRO A 56 8.37 -27.13 -7.77
CA PRO A 56 9.52 -27.26 -6.88
C PRO A 56 9.87 -25.90 -6.24
N ALA A 57 10.14 -25.86 -4.93
CA ALA A 57 10.31 -24.59 -4.21
C ALA A 57 11.40 -23.69 -4.80
N CYS A 58 12.49 -24.27 -5.32
CA CYS A 58 13.56 -23.51 -5.99
C CYS A 58 13.05 -22.82 -7.27
N VAL A 59 12.25 -23.52 -8.09
CA VAL A 59 11.63 -22.97 -9.30
C VAL A 59 10.61 -21.91 -8.94
N ALA A 60 9.74 -22.17 -7.95
CA ALA A 60 8.71 -21.23 -7.51
C ALA A 60 9.30 -19.90 -7.01
N ARG A 61 10.36 -19.94 -6.18
CA ARG A 61 11.04 -18.72 -5.70
C ARG A 61 11.74 -17.96 -6.82
N ARG A 62 12.42 -18.67 -7.73
CA ARG A 62 13.05 -18.04 -8.90
C ARG A 62 12.01 -17.35 -9.78
N LEU A 63 10.91 -18.05 -10.07
CA LEU A 63 9.80 -17.51 -10.83
C LEU A 63 9.15 -16.30 -10.15
N GLN A 64 8.99 -16.33 -8.82
CA GLN A 64 8.47 -15.18 -8.07
C GLN A 64 9.30 -13.91 -8.32
N ALA A 65 10.64 -14.01 -8.25
CA ALA A 65 11.52 -12.87 -8.49
C ALA A 65 11.42 -12.35 -9.94
N LEU A 66 11.39 -13.25 -10.94
CA LEU A 66 11.26 -12.89 -12.35
C LEU A 66 9.89 -12.28 -12.67
N MET A 67 8.83 -12.83 -12.08
CA MET A 67 7.48 -12.31 -12.22
C MET A 67 7.35 -10.92 -11.57
N ALA A 68 7.94 -10.71 -10.40
CA ALA A 68 7.99 -9.39 -9.76
C ALA A 68 8.67 -8.35 -10.66
N ALA A 69 9.77 -8.71 -11.32
CA ALA A 69 10.45 -7.83 -12.28
C ALA A 69 9.60 -7.48 -13.50
N LEU A 70 8.65 -8.35 -13.88
CA LEU A 70 7.66 -8.10 -14.94
C LEU A 70 6.38 -7.41 -14.41
N GLY A 71 6.38 -6.94 -13.16
CA GLY A 71 5.23 -6.28 -12.55
C GLY A 71 4.06 -7.22 -12.27
N LEU A 72 4.33 -8.50 -12.02
CA LEU A 72 3.36 -9.49 -11.56
C LEU A 72 3.53 -9.73 -10.05
N ARG A 73 2.42 -9.77 -9.31
CA ARG A 73 2.42 -10.17 -7.90
C ARG A 73 1.96 -11.60 -7.77
N VAL A 74 2.83 -12.45 -7.22
CA VAL A 74 2.53 -13.86 -6.99
C VAL A 74 2.76 -14.24 -5.55
N ARG A 75 1.84 -15.05 -5.03
CA ARG A 75 1.91 -15.68 -3.73
C ARG A 75 2.41 -17.10 -3.87
N LEU A 76 3.28 -17.50 -2.95
CA LEU A 76 3.76 -18.87 -2.82
C LEU A 76 3.13 -19.49 -1.57
N ASP A 77 2.27 -20.47 -1.77
CA ASP A 77 1.59 -21.18 -0.69
C ASP A 77 2.23 -22.57 -0.51
N ASP A 78 2.57 -22.96 0.71
CA ASP A 78 2.93 -24.34 1.03
C ASP A 78 1.62 -25.13 1.25
N PRO A 79 1.27 -26.08 0.38
CA PRO A 79 0.00 -26.82 0.47
C PRO A 79 -0.08 -27.71 1.71
N THR A 80 1.06 -28.01 2.35
CA THR A 80 1.11 -28.81 3.58
C THR A 80 0.79 -27.98 4.83
N VAL A 81 0.97 -26.66 4.77
CA VAL A 81 0.68 -25.75 5.88
C VAL A 81 -0.77 -25.27 5.77
N ARG A 82 -1.66 -25.88 6.55
CA ARG A 82 -3.05 -25.43 6.63
C ARG A 82 -3.12 -24.00 7.20
N GLY A 83 -3.83 -23.11 6.51
CA GLY A 83 -4.23 -21.80 7.04
C GLY A 83 -3.34 -20.61 6.66
N THR A 84 -2.30 -20.76 5.84
CA THR A 84 -1.51 -19.62 5.33
C THR A 84 -2.20 -18.90 4.17
N ALA A 85 -2.91 -19.65 3.30
CA ALA A 85 -3.56 -19.10 2.11
C ALA A 85 -4.69 -18.09 2.41
N ASP A 86 -5.22 -18.10 3.63
CA ASP A 86 -6.32 -17.24 4.09
C ASP A 86 -5.88 -16.15 5.06
N ARG A 87 -4.58 -16.05 5.38
CA ARG A 87 -4.08 -15.00 6.28
C ARG A 87 -4.05 -13.67 5.55
N VAL A 88 -4.60 -12.66 6.20
CA VAL A 88 -4.62 -11.27 5.73
C VAL A 88 -4.30 -10.34 6.88
N ASP A 89 -3.72 -9.20 6.54
CA ASP A 89 -3.60 -8.08 7.46
C ASP A 89 -4.80 -7.16 7.26
N LEU A 90 -5.56 -6.95 8.33
CA LEU A 90 -6.66 -6.00 8.38
C LEU A 90 -6.18 -4.72 9.08
N TRP A 91 -6.27 -3.61 8.36
CA TRP A 91 -5.86 -2.30 8.84
C TRP A 91 -7.06 -1.42 9.15
N PHE A 92 -6.96 -0.64 10.23
CA PHE A 92 -7.90 0.41 10.60
C PHE A 92 -7.17 1.72 10.90
N GLN A 93 -7.80 2.84 10.53
CA GLN A 93 -7.33 4.18 10.86
C GLN A 93 -8.54 5.11 11.06
N ALA A 94 -8.37 6.11 11.93
CA ALA A 94 -9.36 7.17 12.07
C ALA A 94 -9.32 8.12 10.86
N ASN A 95 -10.47 8.65 10.44
CA ASN A 95 -10.51 9.68 9.39
C ASN A 95 -10.12 11.06 9.93
N ASP A 96 -10.63 11.36 11.13
CA ASP A 96 -10.40 12.56 11.93
C ASP A 96 -10.36 12.08 13.40
N GLU A 97 -11.19 12.65 14.28
CA GLU A 97 -11.46 12.07 15.60
C GLU A 97 -12.33 10.81 15.47
N ALA A 98 -11.76 9.66 15.85
CA ALA A 98 -12.53 8.44 15.96
C ALA A 98 -13.60 8.60 17.05
N ALA A 99 -14.88 8.50 16.67
CA ALA A 99 -15.99 8.50 17.61
C ALA A 99 -15.73 7.48 18.74
N PRO A 100 -15.84 7.86 20.03
CA PRO A 100 -15.54 6.96 21.15
C PRO A 100 -16.29 5.63 21.11
N ALA A 101 -17.54 5.65 20.62
CA ALA A 101 -18.35 4.46 20.41
C ALA A 101 -17.78 3.50 19.34
N ALA A 102 -17.18 4.05 18.27
CA ALA A 102 -16.53 3.26 17.23
C ALA A 102 -15.26 2.59 17.76
N VAL A 103 -14.46 3.32 18.55
CA VAL A 103 -13.26 2.79 19.23
C VAL A 103 -13.63 1.67 20.19
N ALA A 104 -14.63 1.89 21.06
CA ALA A 104 -15.08 0.88 22.01
C ALA A 104 -15.60 -0.39 21.32
N ARG A 105 -16.35 -0.24 20.22
CA ARG A 105 -16.85 -1.39 19.45
C ARG A 105 -15.72 -2.13 18.75
N LEU A 106 -14.74 -1.43 18.18
CA LEU A 106 -13.58 -2.05 17.57
C LEU A 106 -12.76 -2.82 18.62
N ALA A 107 -12.56 -2.23 19.80
CA ALA A 107 -11.88 -2.87 20.92
C ALA A 107 -12.57 -4.17 21.37
N ASP A 108 -13.89 -4.15 21.54
CA ASP A 108 -14.70 -5.34 21.85
C ASP A 108 -14.54 -6.43 20.79
N GLN A 109 -14.64 -6.08 19.50
CA GLN A 109 -14.51 -7.03 18.40
C GLN A 109 -13.10 -7.64 18.26
N LEU A 110 -12.07 -6.92 18.72
CA LEU A 110 -10.68 -7.36 18.68
C LEU A 110 -10.20 -7.99 19.99
N GLY A 111 -10.97 -7.85 21.09
CA GLY A 111 -10.55 -8.27 22.42
C GLY A 111 -9.36 -7.46 22.97
N LEU A 112 -9.26 -6.18 22.59
CA LEU A 112 -8.17 -5.27 23.00
C LEU A 112 -8.69 -4.21 23.97
N ALA A 113 -7.78 -3.54 24.69
CA ALA A 113 -8.18 -2.41 25.52
C ALA A 113 -8.56 -1.20 24.66
N VAL A 114 -9.61 -0.47 25.07
CA VAL A 114 -10.09 0.74 24.35
C VAL A 114 -8.96 1.77 24.16
N ALA A 115 -8.12 1.95 25.18
CA ALA A 115 -6.99 2.89 25.13
C ALA A 115 -5.93 2.48 24.10
N GLU A 116 -5.62 1.19 23.99
CA GLU A 116 -4.66 0.66 23.02
C GLU A 116 -5.18 0.85 21.58
N VAL A 117 -6.47 0.56 21.36
CA VAL A 117 -7.11 0.78 20.05
C VAL A 117 -7.14 2.27 19.71
N ALA A 118 -7.50 3.13 20.66
CA ALA A 118 -7.48 4.57 20.45
C ALA A 118 -6.08 5.05 20.04
N GLN A 119 -5.05 4.67 20.78
CA GLN A 119 -3.66 5.05 20.47
C GLN A 119 -3.22 4.53 19.09
N ALA A 120 -3.52 3.27 18.78
CA ALA A 120 -3.12 2.66 17.50
C ALA A 120 -3.80 3.33 16.30
N LEU A 121 -5.08 3.72 16.43
CA LEU A 121 -5.84 4.38 15.36
C LEU A 121 -5.30 5.76 14.98
N HIS A 122 -4.68 6.47 15.92
CA HIS A 122 -4.05 7.77 15.69
C HIS A 122 -2.59 7.64 15.25
N SER A 123 -1.99 6.46 15.37
CA SER A 123 -0.62 6.25 14.92
C SER A 123 -0.50 6.38 13.40
N PRO A 124 0.66 6.83 12.86
CA PRO A 124 0.87 6.93 11.42
C PRO A 124 0.75 5.60 10.65
N ALA A 125 0.90 4.46 11.32
CA ALA A 125 0.72 3.13 10.74
C ALA A 125 -0.73 2.63 10.87
N GLY A 126 -1.57 3.28 11.69
CA GLY A 126 -2.88 2.77 12.09
C GLY A 126 -2.79 1.47 12.91
N LEU A 127 -3.95 0.87 13.16
CA LEU A 127 -4.05 -0.43 13.82
C LEU A 127 -4.04 -1.54 12.75
N VAL A 128 -3.02 -2.40 12.78
CA VAL A 128 -2.93 -3.58 11.90
C VAL A 128 -3.16 -4.85 12.73
N VAL A 129 -4.08 -5.69 12.28
CA VAL A 129 -4.43 -6.96 12.91
C VAL A 129 -4.27 -8.09 11.89
N ALA A 130 -3.38 -9.03 12.19
CA ALA A 130 -3.27 -10.27 11.43
C ALA A 130 -4.47 -11.18 11.73
N THR A 131 -5.21 -11.58 10.70
CA THR A 131 -6.42 -12.39 10.85
C THR A 131 -6.67 -13.26 9.62
N THR A 132 -7.82 -13.95 9.57
CA THR A 132 -8.24 -14.71 8.40
C THR A 132 -9.13 -13.87 7.48
N ALA A 133 -9.14 -14.14 6.18
CA ALA A 133 -9.96 -13.42 5.22
C ALA A 133 -11.47 -13.41 5.58
N PRO A 134 -12.08 -14.52 6.05
CA PRO A 134 -13.47 -14.50 6.53
C PRO A 134 -13.66 -13.57 7.73
N ARG A 135 -12.78 -13.65 8.74
CA ARG A 135 -12.88 -12.78 9.93
C ARG A 135 -12.68 -11.31 9.57
N ALA A 136 -11.78 -11.00 8.65
CA ALA A 136 -11.60 -9.64 8.14
C ALA A 136 -12.86 -9.12 7.43
N ALA A 137 -13.49 -9.96 6.60
CA ALA A 137 -14.75 -9.60 5.94
C ALA A 137 -15.88 -9.35 6.96
N ASP A 138 -15.98 -10.18 8.00
CA ASP A 138 -16.98 -10.04 9.06
C ASP A 138 -16.76 -8.77 9.88
N LEU A 139 -15.52 -8.47 10.29
CA LEU A 139 -15.17 -7.24 11.00
C LEU A 139 -15.51 -5.99 10.17
N ARG A 140 -15.12 -5.99 8.89
CA ARG A 140 -15.46 -4.88 7.98
C ARG A 140 -16.97 -4.72 7.78
N ARG A 141 -17.71 -5.84 7.74
CA ARG A 141 -19.18 -5.80 7.64
C ARG A 141 -19.80 -5.22 8.91
N ALA A 142 -19.33 -5.64 10.09
CA ALA A 142 -19.82 -5.17 11.38
C ALA A 142 -19.55 -3.66 11.59
N LEU A 143 -18.42 -3.17 11.07
CA LEU A 143 -18.00 -1.77 11.23
C LEU A 143 -18.36 -0.88 10.03
N ARG A 144 -19.09 -1.40 9.03
CA ARG A 144 -19.42 -0.66 7.79
C ARG A 144 -20.15 0.67 8.03
N ARG A 145 -20.91 0.77 9.13
CA ARG A 145 -21.67 1.98 9.50
C ARG A 145 -20.82 3.03 10.23
N GLU A 146 -19.63 2.67 10.71
CA GLU A 146 -18.73 3.57 11.42
C GLU A 146 -17.93 4.42 10.44
N ARG A 147 -18.49 5.57 10.05
CA ARG A 147 -17.88 6.48 9.06
C ARG A 147 -16.60 7.15 9.57
N SER A 148 -16.34 7.11 10.87
CA SER A 148 -15.11 7.63 11.48
C SER A 148 -13.90 6.70 11.30
N LEU A 149 -14.10 5.47 10.82
CA LEU A 149 -13.05 4.48 10.59
C LEU A 149 -12.89 4.15 9.11
N ARG A 150 -11.64 4.16 8.64
CA ARG A 150 -11.22 3.50 7.41
C ARG A 150 -10.80 2.07 7.70
N SER A 151 -11.03 1.19 6.73
CA SER A 151 -10.48 -0.17 6.77
C SER A 151 -9.87 -0.57 5.42
N ALA A 152 -8.83 -1.39 5.48
CA ALA A 152 -8.17 -1.96 4.32
C ALA A 152 -7.68 -3.37 4.62
N VAL A 153 -7.55 -4.19 3.58
CA VAL A 153 -7.04 -5.56 3.69
C VAL A 153 -5.82 -5.67 2.79
N SER A 154 -4.77 -6.32 3.28
CA SER A 154 -3.60 -6.67 2.50
C SER A 154 -3.28 -8.15 2.65
N ASP A 155 -2.74 -8.75 1.59
CA ASP A 155 -2.17 -10.09 1.65
C ASP A 155 -0.69 -9.96 2.07
N PRO A 156 -0.31 -10.38 3.30
CA PRO A 156 1.04 -10.22 3.81
C PRO A 156 2.10 -10.95 2.97
N ALA A 157 1.72 -11.99 2.20
CA ALA A 157 2.66 -12.75 1.38
C ALA A 157 3.14 -11.96 0.15
N VAL A 158 2.40 -10.94 -0.28
CA VAL A 158 2.73 -10.08 -1.42
C VAL A 158 2.73 -8.60 -1.07
N ALA A 159 2.67 -8.28 0.23
CA ALA A 159 2.69 -6.93 0.73
C ALA A 159 3.98 -6.22 0.35
N ILE A 160 3.84 -4.97 -0.06
CA ILE A 160 4.95 -4.09 -0.41
C ILE A 160 4.96 -2.95 0.61
N TYR A 161 6.13 -2.65 1.15
CA TYR A 161 6.31 -1.66 2.19
C TYR A 161 7.11 -0.48 1.67
N ASP A 162 6.77 0.71 2.15
CA ASP A 162 7.64 1.87 2.07
C ASP A 162 8.11 2.24 3.49
N LEU A 163 9.33 2.75 3.58
CA LEU A 163 9.96 3.20 4.82
C LEU A 163 9.83 4.71 4.95
N PHE A 164 9.32 5.15 6.09
CA PHE A 164 9.21 6.56 6.44
C PHE A 164 10.08 6.85 7.66
N LEU A 165 10.72 8.02 7.67
CA LEU A 165 11.37 8.51 8.89
C LEU A 165 10.32 8.83 9.95
N LEU A 166 10.64 8.56 11.21
CA LEU A 166 9.85 9.08 12.32
C LEU A 166 9.97 10.61 12.36
N PRO A 167 8.96 11.32 12.89
CA PRO A 167 8.93 12.79 12.90
C PRO A 167 10.20 13.41 13.50
N GLY A 168 10.74 14.41 12.81
CA GLY A 168 11.92 15.16 13.26
C GLY A 168 13.26 14.45 13.09
N LEU A 169 13.27 13.21 12.58
CA LEU A 169 14.51 12.46 12.36
C LEU A 169 15.04 12.64 10.93
N GLN A 170 16.34 12.42 10.78
CA GLN A 170 17.06 12.46 9.51
C GLN A 170 17.68 11.08 9.21
N PRO A 171 17.88 10.73 7.94
CA PRO A 171 18.48 9.45 7.59
C PRO A 171 19.95 9.43 8.00
N THR A 172 20.37 8.39 8.71
CA THR A 172 21.78 8.19 9.08
C THR A 172 22.55 7.57 7.92
N GLU A 173 23.87 7.77 7.86
CA GLU A 173 24.73 7.13 6.85
C GLU A 173 24.60 5.60 6.86
N GLY A 174 24.43 5.00 8.04
CA GLY A 174 24.21 3.56 8.19
C GLY A 174 22.91 3.08 7.53
N LEU A 175 21.83 3.85 7.69
CA LEU A 175 20.56 3.59 7.01
C LEU A 175 20.72 3.75 5.49
N VAL A 176 21.27 4.88 5.03
CA VAL A 176 21.48 5.15 3.60
C VAL A 176 22.33 4.05 2.95
N GLY A 177 23.42 3.63 3.59
CA GLY A 177 24.28 2.55 3.12
C GLY A 177 23.59 1.18 3.08
N LEU A 178 22.69 0.89 4.04
CA LEU A 178 21.87 -0.33 4.00
C LEU A 178 20.86 -0.30 2.84
N LEU A 179 20.15 0.81 2.66
CA LEU A 179 19.18 0.99 1.59
C LEU A 179 19.84 0.90 0.21
N GLY A 180 21.03 1.51 0.05
CA GLY A 180 21.83 1.40 -1.17
C GLY A 180 22.22 -0.04 -1.50
N ARG A 181 22.62 -0.85 -0.51
CA ARG A 181 22.90 -2.29 -0.72
C ARG A 181 21.66 -3.12 -1.07
N LEU A 182 20.48 -2.69 -0.62
CA LEU A 182 19.20 -3.29 -1.00
C LEU A 182 18.70 -2.78 -2.37
N GLY A 183 19.44 -1.88 -3.03
CA GLY A 183 19.01 -1.26 -4.29
C GLY A 183 17.74 -0.42 -4.16
N SER A 184 17.45 0.04 -2.94
CA SER A 184 16.23 0.80 -2.64
C SER A 184 16.48 2.29 -2.78
N SER A 185 15.53 3.00 -3.39
CA SER A 185 15.57 4.44 -3.57
C SER A 185 14.41 5.13 -2.90
N GLU A 186 14.58 6.43 -2.65
CA GLU A 186 13.50 7.29 -2.18
C GLU A 186 12.32 7.26 -3.14
N CYS A 187 11.11 7.26 -2.57
CA CYS A 187 9.89 7.30 -3.35
C CYS A 187 9.39 8.74 -3.50
N GLY A 188 9.66 9.36 -4.65
CA GLY A 188 9.20 10.72 -4.95
C GLY A 188 7.68 10.91 -4.96
N PHE A 189 6.90 9.82 -4.96
CA PHE A 189 5.45 9.89 -4.81
C PHE A 189 5.00 10.02 -3.35
N SER A 190 5.54 9.20 -2.45
CA SER A 190 5.09 9.16 -1.05
C SER A 190 5.98 9.95 -0.09
N GLY A 191 7.16 10.40 -0.51
CA GLY A 191 8.18 10.96 0.38
C GLY A 191 8.82 9.91 1.30
N ALA A 192 8.70 8.62 0.95
CA ALA A 192 9.32 7.54 1.70
C ALA A 192 10.82 7.48 1.40
N VAL A 193 11.67 7.39 2.42
CA VAL A 193 13.14 7.30 2.27
C VAL A 193 13.60 6.03 1.55
N ALA A 194 12.76 5.01 1.52
CA ALA A 194 12.90 3.88 0.63
C ALA A 194 11.54 3.33 0.27
N GLY A 195 11.33 3.04 -1.01
CA GLY A 195 10.11 2.43 -1.50
C GLY A 195 10.27 0.99 -1.96
N ALA A 196 9.12 0.32 -2.07
CA ALA A 196 8.96 -0.95 -2.77
C ALA A 196 9.67 -2.15 -2.14
N LEU A 197 9.82 -2.15 -0.82
CA LEU A 197 10.44 -3.26 -0.09
C LEU A 197 9.47 -4.43 0.04
N ASP A 198 10.00 -5.65 -0.06
CA ASP A 198 9.30 -6.85 0.41
C ASP A 198 9.30 -6.92 1.95
N ALA A 199 8.48 -7.81 2.51
CA ALA A 199 8.34 -7.98 3.96
C ALA A 199 9.68 -8.29 4.65
N ARG A 200 10.54 -9.08 4.00
CA ARG A 200 11.85 -9.49 4.54
C ARG A 200 12.81 -8.30 4.64
N SER A 201 12.89 -7.50 3.60
CA SER A 201 13.74 -6.31 3.54
C SER A 201 13.26 -5.24 4.50
N ALA A 202 11.93 -5.02 4.57
CA ALA A 202 11.33 -4.12 5.54
C ALA A 202 11.65 -4.54 6.99
N ALA A 203 11.47 -5.83 7.32
CA ALA A 203 11.79 -6.36 8.65
C ALA A 203 13.29 -6.25 8.98
N LEU A 204 14.18 -6.48 8.02
CA LEU A 204 15.62 -6.31 8.21
C LEU A 204 15.97 -4.85 8.57
N VAL A 205 15.38 -3.89 7.87
CA VAL A 205 15.64 -2.47 8.14
C VAL A 205 15.04 -2.08 9.50
N GLN A 206 13.82 -2.51 9.82
CA GLN A 206 13.19 -2.25 11.12
C GLN A 206 13.98 -2.85 12.29
N ALA A 207 14.53 -4.06 12.14
CA ALA A 207 15.34 -4.69 13.18
C ALA A 207 16.62 -3.90 13.51
N ARG A 208 17.17 -3.16 12.55
CA ARG A 208 18.42 -2.40 12.70
C ARG A 208 18.22 -0.92 12.97
N HIS A 209 17.14 -0.34 12.43
CA HIS A 209 16.89 1.10 12.39
C HIS A 209 15.46 1.46 12.80
N GLY A 210 14.74 0.59 13.53
CA GLY A 210 13.34 0.82 13.94
C GLY A 210 13.11 2.06 14.81
N GLY A 211 14.16 2.56 15.48
CA GLY A 211 14.12 3.85 16.18
C GLY A 211 14.23 5.08 15.26
N LEU A 212 14.50 4.88 13.97
CA LEU A 212 14.61 5.94 12.95
C LEU A 212 13.48 5.86 11.92
N VAL A 213 13.06 4.66 11.55
CA VAL A 213 12.11 4.44 10.46
C VAL A 213 10.96 3.52 10.85
N GLN A 214 9.82 3.74 10.20
CA GLN A 214 8.66 2.88 10.25
C GLN A 214 8.35 2.33 8.85
N ALA A 215 8.18 1.01 8.75
CA ALA A 215 7.70 0.36 7.54
C ALA A 215 6.17 0.38 7.50
N ILE A 216 5.62 0.83 6.38
CA ILE A 216 4.17 0.94 6.18
C ILE A 216 3.80 0.23 4.88
N ASN A 217 2.90 -0.74 5.00
CA ASN A 217 2.34 -1.46 3.85
C ASN A 217 1.63 -0.47 2.92
N ARG A 218 1.97 -0.49 1.63
CA ARG A 218 1.41 0.37 0.59
C ARG A 218 -0.11 0.27 0.47
N ASP A 219 -0.70 -0.88 0.76
CA ASP A 219 -2.16 -1.06 0.70
C ASP A 219 -2.87 -0.25 1.80
N PHE A 220 -2.15 0.08 2.88
CA PHE A 220 -2.64 0.86 4.02
C PHE A 220 -2.29 2.34 3.95
N GLN A 221 -1.38 2.74 3.05
CA GLN A 221 -1.04 4.14 2.87
C GLN A 221 -2.23 4.93 2.34
N ARG A 222 -2.45 6.11 2.93
CA ARG A 222 -3.49 7.06 2.53
C ARG A 222 -2.85 8.40 2.21
N PHE A 223 -3.39 9.06 1.20
CA PHE A 223 -2.88 10.31 0.68
C PHE A 223 -3.96 11.37 0.65
N ASP A 224 -3.61 12.56 1.09
CA ASP A 224 -4.37 13.77 0.88
C ASP A 224 -3.79 14.49 -0.34
N LEU A 225 -4.67 14.99 -1.20
CA LEU A 225 -4.28 15.71 -2.41
C LEU A 225 -4.47 17.20 -2.16
N TYR A 226 -3.44 17.96 -2.49
CA TYR A 226 -3.42 19.40 -2.33
C TYR A 226 -3.33 20.07 -3.69
N LEU A 227 -4.17 21.07 -3.90
CA LEU A 227 -4.08 22.04 -4.97
C LEU A 227 -2.95 23.02 -4.65
N THR A 228 -1.94 23.08 -5.51
CA THR A 228 -0.74 23.92 -5.32
C THR A 228 -0.64 25.04 -6.34
N GLY A 229 -1.35 24.95 -7.45
CA GLY A 229 -1.31 25.96 -8.50
C GLY A 229 -2.16 25.61 -9.71
N ARG A 230 -1.97 26.38 -10.77
CA ARG A 230 -2.67 26.24 -12.04
C ARG A 230 -1.74 26.67 -13.18
N SER A 231 -1.92 26.06 -14.34
CA SER A 231 -1.20 26.37 -15.57
C SER A 231 -2.17 26.33 -16.73
N GLY A 232 -2.35 27.45 -17.42
CA GLY A 232 -3.25 27.53 -18.58
C GLY A 232 -4.75 27.55 -18.24
N VAL A 233 -5.12 27.73 -16.97
CA VAL A 233 -6.51 27.88 -16.50
C VAL A 233 -6.63 29.17 -15.70
N THR A 234 -7.71 29.92 -15.89
CA THR A 234 -8.01 31.13 -15.12
C THR A 234 -8.45 30.79 -13.69
N ALA A 235 -8.29 31.74 -12.76
CA ALA A 235 -8.77 31.56 -11.38
C ALA A 235 -10.29 31.31 -11.32
N GLN A 236 -11.04 31.90 -12.26
CA GLN A 236 -12.48 31.73 -12.38
C GLN A 236 -12.86 30.30 -12.79
N GLU A 237 -12.23 29.77 -13.85
CA GLU A 237 -12.46 28.40 -14.32
C GLU A 237 -12.07 27.35 -13.27
N LEU A 238 -10.96 27.58 -12.55
CA LEU A 238 -10.56 26.73 -11.43
C LEU A 238 -11.62 26.73 -10.32
N ALA A 239 -12.11 27.91 -9.96
CA ALA A 239 -13.13 28.04 -8.94
C ALA A 239 -14.45 27.38 -9.36
N ASP A 240 -14.86 27.51 -10.62
CA ASP A 240 -16.04 26.82 -11.17
C ASP A 240 -15.86 25.30 -11.21
N PHE A 241 -14.66 24.83 -11.55
CA PHE A 241 -14.32 23.40 -11.54
C PHE A 241 -14.44 22.76 -10.15
N PHE A 242 -14.07 23.50 -9.10
CA PHE A 242 -14.12 23.03 -7.71
C PHE A 242 -15.40 23.40 -6.96
N ALA A 243 -16.23 24.31 -7.47
CA ALA A 243 -17.48 24.73 -6.82
C ALA A 243 -18.44 23.57 -6.51
N THR A 244 -18.33 22.47 -7.25
CA THR A 244 -19.14 21.25 -7.06
C THR A 244 -18.41 20.12 -6.34
N ARG A 245 -17.10 20.26 -6.09
CA ARG A 245 -16.22 19.19 -5.62
C ARG A 245 -15.54 19.48 -4.29
N CYS A 246 -15.33 20.74 -3.96
CA CYS A 246 -14.66 21.17 -2.75
C CYS A 246 -15.60 22.08 -1.93
N PRO A 247 -15.72 21.87 -0.60
CA PRO A 247 -16.52 22.75 0.25
C PRO A 247 -15.88 24.12 0.47
N GLU A 248 -14.69 24.39 -0.08
CA GLU A 248 -13.95 25.63 0.12
C GLU A 248 -14.61 26.82 -0.59
N PRO A 249 -14.63 28.01 0.03
CA PRO A 249 -15.19 29.21 -0.58
C PRO A 249 -14.50 29.58 -1.88
N ARG A 250 -15.29 30.06 -2.84
CA ARG A 250 -14.82 30.51 -4.16
C ARG A 250 -13.64 31.49 -4.07
N GLU A 251 -13.72 32.43 -3.14
CA GLU A 251 -12.69 33.45 -2.89
C GLU A 251 -11.33 32.84 -2.55
N ARG A 252 -11.33 31.73 -1.81
CA ARG A 252 -10.11 31.02 -1.43
C ARG A 252 -9.45 30.35 -2.63
N LEU A 253 -10.25 29.78 -3.53
CA LEU A 253 -9.77 29.18 -4.78
C LEU A 253 -9.22 30.24 -5.74
N MET A 254 -9.76 31.46 -5.72
CA MET A 254 -9.27 32.57 -6.54
C MET A 254 -7.97 33.18 -6.01
N THR A 255 -7.64 32.97 -4.72
CA THR A 255 -6.47 33.56 -4.04
C THR A 255 -5.46 32.51 -3.57
N LEU A 256 -5.47 31.31 -4.19
CA LEU A 256 -4.63 30.17 -3.82
C LEU A 256 -3.13 30.53 -3.69
N GLU A 257 -2.61 31.36 -4.61
CA GLU A 257 -1.22 31.79 -4.63
C GLU A 257 -0.81 32.56 -3.35
N ALA A 258 -1.76 33.23 -2.68
CA ALA A 258 -1.52 33.97 -1.44
C ALA A 258 -1.76 33.13 -0.17
N LEU A 259 -2.55 32.06 -0.26
CA LEU A 259 -3.02 31.28 0.90
C LEU A 259 -2.33 29.91 1.04
N GLY A 260 -1.52 29.52 0.06
CA GLY A 260 -0.77 28.27 0.06
C GLY A 260 -1.60 27.05 -0.35
N PRO A 261 -1.03 25.84 -0.23
CA PRO A 261 -1.66 24.61 -0.71
C PRO A 261 -3.01 24.33 -0.05
N LEU A 262 -4.02 24.04 -0.87
CA LEU A 262 -5.38 23.75 -0.41
C LEU A 262 -5.68 22.25 -0.53
N ARG A 263 -6.10 21.58 0.55
CA ARG A 263 -6.51 20.18 0.49
C ARG A 263 -7.83 20.05 -0.26
N ILE A 264 -7.83 19.29 -1.35
CA ILE A 264 -9.01 19.08 -2.21
C ILE A 264 -9.60 17.67 -2.09
N GLU A 265 -8.78 16.67 -1.76
CA GLU A 265 -9.21 15.30 -1.52
C GLU A 265 -8.47 14.74 -0.29
N SER A 266 -9.10 13.81 0.43
CA SER A 266 -8.48 13.18 1.59
C SER A 266 -8.60 11.66 1.58
N GLY A 267 -7.60 10.98 2.13
CA GLY A 267 -7.67 9.54 2.34
C GLY A 267 -7.66 8.69 1.08
N LEU A 268 -7.05 9.18 0.01
CA LEU A 268 -6.94 8.46 -1.26
C LEU A 268 -6.00 7.27 -1.11
N THR A 269 -6.30 6.17 -1.81
CA THR A 269 -5.30 5.12 -2.04
C THR A 269 -4.20 5.65 -2.95
N ARG A 270 -3.03 5.00 -2.96
CA ARG A 270 -1.95 5.36 -3.89
C ARG A 270 -2.42 5.43 -5.34
N SER A 271 -3.17 4.42 -5.81
CA SER A 271 -3.67 4.37 -7.19
C SER A 271 -4.65 5.50 -7.50
N ALA A 272 -5.58 5.78 -6.59
CA ALA A 272 -6.53 6.88 -6.74
C ALA A 272 -5.80 8.23 -6.78
N ALA A 273 -4.86 8.45 -5.85
CA ALA A 273 -4.05 9.67 -5.80
C ALA A 273 -3.23 9.88 -7.09
N SER A 274 -2.58 8.82 -7.60
CA SER A 274 -1.88 8.91 -8.90
C SER A 274 -2.83 9.21 -10.06
N GLN A 275 -4.03 8.61 -10.08
CA GLN A 275 -5.03 8.89 -11.10
C GLN A 275 -5.50 10.35 -11.05
N PHE A 276 -5.86 10.85 -9.86
CA PHE A 276 -6.27 12.25 -9.69
C PHE A 276 -5.17 13.24 -10.09
N ILE A 277 -3.90 12.98 -9.75
CA ILE A 277 -2.78 13.82 -10.22
C ILE A 277 -2.75 13.86 -11.75
N SER A 278 -2.86 12.70 -12.41
CA SER A 278 -2.85 12.62 -13.87
C SER A 278 -4.04 13.34 -14.49
N ASP A 279 -5.23 13.13 -13.95
CA ASP A 279 -6.48 13.71 -14.46
C ASP A 279 -6.47 15.23 -14.30
N TYR A 280 -6.07 15.74 -13.13
CA TYR A 280 -5.98 17.17 -12.88
C TYR A 280 -4.87 17.85 -13.70
N ALA A 281 -3.73 17.20 -13.88
CA ALA A 281 -2.68 17.71 -14.75
C ALA A 281 -3.15 17.85 -16.20
N ALA A 282 -4.01 16.95 -16.69
CA ALA A 282 -4.60 17.04 -18.03
C ALA A 282 -5.51 18.28 -18.21
N PHE A 283 -6.03 18.84 -17.11
CA PHE A 283 -6.77 20.11 -17.10
C PHE A 283 -5.90 21.31 -16.71
N GLY A 284 -4.58 21.17 -16.61
CA GLY A 284 -3.70 22.27 -16.21
C GLY A 284 -3.77 22.63 -14.72
N ILE A 285 -4.31 21.75 -13.88
CA ILE A 285 -4.39 21.93 -12.42
C ILE A 285 -3.14 21.30 -11.79
N GLN A 286 -2.38 22.09 -11.03
CA GLN A 286 -1.18 21.60 -10.36
C GLN A 286 -1.54 21.09 -8.97
N THR A 287 -1.14 19.85 -8.67
CA THR A 287 -1.41 19.22 -7.40
C THR A 287 -0.19 18.51 -6.83
N CYS A 288 -0.16 18.36 -5.51
CA CYS A 288 0.81 17.49 -4.83
C CYS A 288 0.10 16.58 -3.84
N VAL A 289 0.68 15.40 -3.60
CA VAL A 289 0.18 14.45 -2.62
C VAL A 289 0.98 14.55 -1.33
N ARG A 290 0.29 14.39 -0.21
CA ARG A 290 0.91 14.22 1.10
C ARG A 290 0.30 13.00 1.76
N ARG A 291 1.07 12.26 2.54
CA ARG A 291 0.51 11.15 3.32
C ARG A 291 -0.50 11.71 4.33
N SER A 292 -1.69 11.11 4.42
CA SER A 292 -2.68 11.48 5.42
C SER A 292 -2.15 11.10 6.81
N PHE A 293 -2.06 12.07 7.71
CA PHE A 293 -1.77 11.84 9.13
C PHE A 293 -2.97 12.28 9.95
N VAL A 294 -3.33 11.48 10.95
CA VAL A 294 -4.23 11.91 12.02
C VAL A 294 -3.38 12.69 13.04
N ASP A 295 -2.81 13.81 12.62
CA ASP A 295 -2.28 14.84 13.52
C ASP A 295 -2.00 16.13 12.73
N GLY A 296 -2.63 17.20 13.19
CA GLY A 296 -2.73 18.49 12.52
C GLY A 296 -1.49 19.37 12.58
N ALA A 297 -0.37 18.93 12.01
CA ALA A 297 0.75 19.82 11.72
C ALA A 297 1.17 19.69 10.24
N PRO A 298 1.15 20.77 9.45
CA PRO A 298 1.87 20.77 8.18
C PRO A 298 3.36 20.52 8.49
N PRO A 299 4.05 19.61 7.79
CA PRO A 299 5.51 19.62 7.82
C PRO A 299 5.98 20.99 7.32
N ALA A 300 6.77 21.69 8.13
CA ALA A 300 7.51 22.85 7.67
C ALA A 300 8.45 22.41 6.54
N GLY A 301 8.28 22.98 5.35
CA GLY A 301 9.14 22.69 4.21
C GLY A 301 8.54 23.25 2.92
N ASP A 302 9.15 24.34 2.44
CA ASP A 302 8.79 25.10 1.24
C ASP A 302 8.65 24.24 -0.03
N PRO A 303 7.76 24.63 -0.97
CA PRO A 303 7.87 24.19 -2.35
C PRO A 303 9.11 24.83 -2.99
N ALA A 304 10.02 24.01 -3.50
CA ALA A 304 10.95 24.41 -4.56
C ALA A 304 10.20 24.50 -5.90
#